data_AF-A0A6P0Z3W1-F1
#
_entry.id   AF-A0A6P0Z3W1-F1
#
_cell.length_a   1.000
_cell.length_b   1.000
_cell.length_c   1.000
_cell.angle_alpha   90.00
_cell.angle_beta   90.00
_cell.angle_gamma   90.00
#
_symmetry.space_group_name_H-M   'P 1'
#
loop_
_entity.id
_entity.type
_entity.pdbx_description
1 polymer ?
#
loop_
_entity_poly.entity_id
_entity_poly.type
_entity_poly.pdbx_seq_one_letter_code
_entity_poly.pdbx_strand_id
1 'polypeptide(L)'
;DENRHGDFFDAIMRAQPQFLNDWRAKLWCRFFLLSVFATMYLNDIQRSGFYAALGLDARDYDIHVIRKTNETSGRVFPVILDVEHPEFFARLDTCTENNVRLAEIAESGAPGIVKFFQKLPFYASNAWQLIRLYFLKPLDPVAEAGVVH
;
A
#
# COMPACT_ATOMS: atom_id res chain seq x y z
N ASP A 1 -3.72 22.14 -4.68
CA ASP A 1 -5.05 21.53 -4.61
C ASP A 1 -5.05 20.36 -3.64
N GLU A 2 -4.13 19.41 -3.81
CA GLU A 2 -3.86 18.29 -2.89
C GLU A 2 -3.79 18.68 -1.40
N ASN A 3 -2.98 19.70 -1.05
CA ASN A 3 -2.86 20.15 0.34
C ASN A 3 -4.19 20.67 0.92
N ARG A 4 -5.03 21.30 0.10
CA ARG A 4 -6.33 21.83 0.53
C ARG A 4 -7.35 20.71 0.74
N HIS A 5 -7.24 19.63 -0.04
CA HIS A 5 -8.01 18.42 0.19
C HIS A 5 -7.60 17.76 1.51
N GLY A 6 -6.30 17.63 1.77
CA GLY A 6 -5.77 17.13 3.06
C GLY A 6 -6.28 17.95 4.25
N ASP A 7 -6.15 19.27 4.21
CA ASP A 7 -6.57 20.17 5.30
C ASP A 7 -8.09 20.09 5.59
N PHE A 8 -8.91 19.89 4.55
CA PHE A 8 -10.36 19.74 4.70
C PHE A 8 -10.74 18.41 5.37
N PHE A 9 -10.11 17.31 4.95
CA PHE A 9 -10.29 16.02 5.61
C PHE A 9 -9.80 16.06 7.06
N ASP A 10 -8.64 16.66 7.34
CA ASP A 10 -8.11 16.87 8.69
C ASP A 10 -9.10 17.64 9.58
N ALA A 11 -9.67 18.74 9.06
CA ALA A 11 -10.63 19.55 9.80
C ALA A 11 -11.92 18.78 10.11
N ILE A 12 -12.46 18.02 9.14
CA ILE A 12 -13.64 17.17 9.34
C ILE A 12 -13.37 16.08 10.37
N MET A 13 -12.22 15.43 10.26
CA MET A 13 -11.81 14.33 11.14
C MET A 13 -11.61 14.82 12.57
N ARG A 14 -11.02 16.01 12.75
CA ARG A 14 -10.89 16.69 14.07
C ARG A 14 -12.25 17.13 14.65
N ALA A 15 -13.20 17.55 13.82
CA ALA A 15 -14.51 18.02 14.25
C ALA A 15 -15.48 16.89 14.66
N GLN A 16 -15.20 15.65 14.24
CA GLN A 16 -16.04 14.48 14.54
C GLN A 16 -15.19 13.27 15.01
N PRO A 17 -14.51 13.37 16.17
CA PRO A 17 -13.58 12.33 16.65
C PRO A 17 -14.26 10.98 16.92
N GLN A 18 -15.59 10.95 17.10
CA GLN A 18 -16.36 9.71 17.20
C GLN A 18 -16.27 8.82 15.95
N PHE A 19 -16.02 9.40 14.77
CA PHE A 19 -15.79 8.65 13.53
C PHE A 19 -14.35 8.16 13.37
N LEU A 20 -13.43 8.58 14.25
CA LEU A 20 -12.02 8.15 14.27
C LEU A 20 -11.74 7.10 15.33
N ASN A 21 -12.48 7.11 16.44
CA ASN A 21 -12.17 6.29 17.61
C ASN A 21 -12.85 4.91 17.63
N ASP A 22 -13.68 4.59 16.64
CA ASP A 22 -14.32 3.27 16.53
C ASP A 22 -13.41 2.24 15.85
N TRP A 23 -13.54 0.96 16.22
CA TRP A 23 -12.77 -0.13 15.63
C TRP A 23 -13.00 -0.23 14.11
N ARG A 24 -14.20 0.12 13.65
CA ARG A 24 -14.55 0.20 12.22
C ARG A 24 -13.71 1.23 11.49
N ALA A 25 -13.51 2.41 12.11
CA ALA A 25 -12.70 3.48 11.54
C ALA A 25 -11.24 3.02 11.38
N LYS A 26 -10.70 2.34 12.39
CA LYS A 26 -9.33 1.79 12.33
C LYS A 26 -9.17 0.76 11.21
N LEU A 27 -10.15 -0.12 11.00
CA LEU A 27 -10.14 -1.07 9.88
C LEU A 27 -10.19 -0.37 8.52
N TRP A 28 -11.03 0.65 8.36
CA TRP A 28 -11.11 1.44 7.13
C TRP A 28 -9.82 2.20 6.84
N CYS A 29 -9.19 2.79 7.85
CA CYS A 29 -7.90 3.47 7.69
C CYS A 29 -6.82 2.49 7.22
N ARG A 30 -6.75 1.29 7.81
CA ARG A 30 -5.83 0.23 7.37
C ARG A 30 -6.08 -0.17 5.92
N PHE A 31 -7.34 -0.38 5.55
CA PHE A 31 -7.73 -0.76 4.20
C PHE A 31 -7.33 0.31 3.19
N PHE A 32 -7.61 1.58 3.50
CA PHE A 32 -7.31 2.71 2.65
C PHE A 32 -5.80 2.88 2.45
N LEU A 33 -5.03 2.94 3.55
CA LEU A 33 -3.57 3.05 3.50
C LEU A 33 -2.94 1.90 2.70
N LEU A 34 -3.37 0.66 2.97
CA LEU A 34 -2.83 -0.51 2.28
C LEU A 34 -3.15 -0.46 0.79
N SER A 35 -4.37 -0.04 0.42
CA SER A 35 -4.79 0.05 -0.99
C SER A 35 -4.00 1.12 -1.74
N VAL A 36 -3.75 2.28 -1.12
CA VAL A 36 -2.92 3.35 -1.69
C VAL A 36 -1.48 2.88 -1.87
N PHE A 37 -0.87 2.30 -0.82
CA PHE A 37 0.53 1.85 -0.89
C PHE A 37 0.72 0.69 -1.86
N ALA A 38 -0.18 -0.29 -1.86
CA ALA A 38 -0.10 -1.43 -2.77
C ALA A 38 -0.26 -0.99 -4.23
N THR A 39 -1.22 -0.10 -4.53
CA THR A 39 -1.40 0.36 -5.90
C THR A 39 -0.25 1.22 -6.38
N MET A 40 0.29 2.11 -5.53
CA MET A 40 1.47 2.91 -5.85
C MET A 40 2.67 2.02 -6.18
N TYR A 41 3.03 1.10 -5.27
CA TYR A 41 4.17 0.19 -5.43
C TYR A 41 4.06 -0.68 -6.70
N LEU A 42 2.87 -1.20 -7.00
CA LEU A 42 2.67 -2.08 -8.16
C LEU A 42 2.65 -1.32 -9.49
N ASN A 43 2.31 -0.03 -9.49
CA ASN A 43 2.28 0.80 -10.71
C ASN A 43 3.66 1.36 -11.05
N ASP A 44 4.40 1.80 -10.05
CA ASP A 44 5.64 2.52 -10.25
C ASP A 44 6.81 1.59 -10.60
N ILE A 45 6.79 0.33 -10.13
CA ILE A 45 7.74 -0.68 -10.61
C ILE A 45 7.53 -1.01 -12.10
N GLN A 46 6.30 -0.92 -12.62
CA GLN A 46 6.04 -1.03 -14.06
C GLN A 46 6.60 0.16 -14.85
N ARG A 47 6.86 1.30 -14.18
CA ARG A 47 7.50 2.50 -14.74
C ARG A 47 9.00 2.58 -14.45
N SER A 48 9.63 1.47 -14.06
CA SER A 48 11.07 1.38 -13.77
C SER A 48 11.97 2.03 -14.83
N GLY A 49 11.61 1.98 -16.11
CA GLY A 49 12.35 2.64 -17.19
C GLY A 49 12.42 4.18 -17.09
N PHE A 50 11.37 4.83 -16.57
CA PHE A 50 11.37 6.28 -16.35
C PHE A 50 12.31 6.67 -15.20
N TYR A 51 12.22 5.95 -14.07
CA TYR A 51 13.09 6.17 -12.92
C TYR A 51 14.56 5.88 -13.26
N ALA A 52 14.83 4.80 -14.00
CA ALA A 52 16.17 4.48 -14.48
C ALA A 52 16.75 5.57 -15.40
N ALA A 53 15.92 6.19 -16.25
CA ALA A 53 16.35 7.31 -17.11
C ALA A 53 16.73 8.57 -16.29
N LEU A 54 16.18 8.73 -15.09
CA LEU A 54 16.55 9.76 -14.12
C LEU A 54 17.72 9.35 -13.21
N GLY A 55 18.24 8.12 -13.36
CA GLY A 55 19.30 7.58 -12.51
C GLY A 55 18.83 7.13 -11.12
N LEU A 56 17.53 6.85 -10.96
CA LEU A 56 16.91 6.43 -9.71
C LEU A 56 16.52 4.96 -9.74
N ASP A 57 16.63 4.28 -8.60
CA ASP A 57 16.02 2.98 -8.38
C ASP A 57 14.54 3.18 -8.01
N ALA A 58 13.63 2.60 -8.82
CA ALA A 58 12.19 2.78 -8.66
C ALA A 58 11.68 2.22 -7.32
N ARG A 59 12.25 1.09 -6.89
CA ARG A 59 11.83 0.40 -5.66
C ARG A 59 12.25 1.19 -4.44
N ASP A 60 13.47 1.69 -4.39
CA ASP A 60 13.97 2.52 -3.29
C ASP A 60 13.19 3.83 -3.19
N TYR A 61 12.82 4.42 -4.32
CA TYR A 61 11.97 5.60 -4.37
C TYR A 61 10.56 5.31 -3.81
N ASP A 62 9.91 4.22 -4.25
CA ASP A 62 8.60 3.80 -3.73
C ASP A 62 8.64 3.57 -2.22
N ILE A 63 9.66 2.87 -1.72
CA ILE A 63 9.85 2.65 -0.28
C ILE A 63 9.96 3.99 0.46
N HIS A 64 10.72 4.94 -0.07
CA HIS A 64 10.85 6.27 0.52
C HIS A 64 9.50 7.00 0.57
N VAL A 65 8.75 7.01 -0.53
CA VAL A 65 7.45 7.67 -0.61
C VAL A 65 6.43 7.01 0.31
N ILE A 66 6.38 5.67 0.38
CA ILE A 66 5.50 4.93 1.30
C ILE A 66 5.81 5.30 2.75
N ARG A 67 7.09 5.27 3.14
CA ARG A 67 7.51 5.63 4.51
C ARG A 67 7.08 7.04 4.87
N LYS A 68 7.36 8.01 4.01
CA LYS A 68 7.02 9.43 4.25
C LYS A 68 5.51 9.65 4.29
N THR A 69 4.77 8.99 3.40
CA THR A 69 3.31 9.08 3.36
C THR A 69 2.71 8.45 4.61
N ASN A 70 3.19 7.28 5.03
CA ASN A 70 2.73 6.60 6.25
C ASN A 70 3.00 7.46 7.50
N GLU A 71 4.18 8.05 7.63
CA GLU A 71 4.54 8.97 8.72
C GLU A 71 3.58 10.18 8.77
N THR A 72 3.36 10.85 7.63
CA THR A 72 2.49 12.03 7.57
C THR A 72 1.02 11.70 7.80
N SER A 73 0.57 10.51 7.37
CA SER A 73 -0.80 10.03 7.54
C SER A 73 -1.21 9.85 9.01
N GLY A 74 -0.23 9.62 9.90
CA GLY A 74 -0.45 9.52 11.34
C GLY A 74 -0.97 10.81 12.01
N ARG A 75 -0.92 11.94 11.31
CA ARG A 75 -1.53 13.21 11.78
C ARG A 75 -3.05 13.23 11.64
N VAL A 76 -3.58 12.37 10.78
CA VAL A 76 -4.97 12.37 10.30
C VAL A 76 -5.69 11.10 10.71
N PHE A 77 -5.03 9.96 10.52
CA PHE A 77 -5.60 8.65 10.79
C PHE A 77 -5.33 8.20 12.23
N PRO A 78 -6.28 7.47 12.84
CA PRO A 78 -6.16 6.95 14.20
C PRO A 78 -5.20 5.76 14.30
N VAL A 79 -4.77 5.21 13.16
CA VAL A 79 -3.80 4.12 13.03
C VAL A 79 -3.02 4.28 11.72
N ILE A 80 -1.77 3.84 11.73
CA ILE A 80 -0.92 3.72 10.53
C ILE A 80 -0.48 2.28 10.34
N LEU A 81 0.06 1.95 9.16
CA LEU A 81 0.59 0.62 8.88
C LEU A 81 2.01 0.48 9.43
N ASP A 82 2.37 -0.73 9.85
CA ASP A 82 3.76 -1.06 10.21
C ASP A 82 4.57 -1.34 8.93
N VAL A 83 5.00 -0.25 8.27
CA VAL A 83 5.76 -0.31 7.01
C VAL A 83 7.23 -0.71 7.21
N GLU A 84 7.73 -0.64 8.44
CA GLU A 84 9.08 -1.10 8.78
C GLU A 84 9.13 -2.60 9.11
N HIS A 85 7.96 -3.25 9.23
CA HIS A 85 7.89 -4.69 9.38
C HIS A 85 8.65 -5.37 8.20
N PRO A 86 9.56 -6.32 8.46
CA PRO A 86 10.42 -6.90 7.42
C PRO A 86 9.63 -7.59 6.30
N GLU A 87 8.42 -8.05 6.60
CA GLU A 87 7.53 -8.64 5.59
C GLU A 87 6.80 -7.61 4.72
N PHE A 88 6.73 -6.31 5.09
CA PHE A 88 5.85 -5.36 4.44
C PHE A 88 6.17 -5.23 2.94
N PHE A 89 7.38 -4.78 2.63
CA PHE A 89 7.84 -4.63 1.25
C PHE A 89 8.08 -5.98 0.57
N ALA A 90 8.56 -7.00 1.28
CA ALA A 90 8.76 -8.33 0.71
C ALA A 90 7.47 -8.96 0.15
N ARG A 91 6.33 -8.71 0.82
CA ARG A 91 5.02 -9.15 0.33
C ARG A 91 4.55 -8.33 -0.88
N LEU A 92 4.85 -7.03 -0.93
CA LEU A 92 4.58 -6.19 -2.11
C LEU A 92 5.47 -6.56 -3.31
N ASP A 93 6.72 -6.95 -3.07
CA ASP A 93 7.64 -7.51 -4.06
C ASP A 93 7.03 -8.78 -4.68
N THR A 94 6.52 -9.69 -3.85
CA THR A 94 5.82 -10.90 -4.32
C THR A 94 4.62 -10.55 -5.21
N CYS A 95 3.82 -9.56 -4.84
CA CYS A 95 2.70 -9.09 -5.66
C CYS A 95 3.17 -8.52 -7.01
N THR A 96 4.32 -7.86 -7.02
CA THR A 96 4.93 -7.31 -8.24
C THR A 96 5.38 -8.42 -9.18
N GLU A 97 6.08 -9.43 -8.66
CA GLU A 97 6.49 -10.61 -9.43
C GLU A 97 5.28 -11.35 -10.01
N ASN A 98 4.22 -11.54 -9.21
CA ASN A 98 2.96 -12.12 -9.68
C ASN A 98 2.34 -11.30 -10.81
N ASN A 99 2.37 -9.96 -10.72
CA ASN A 99 1.85 -9.08 -11.76
C ASN A 99 2.63 -9.21 -13.08
N VAL A 100 3.96 -9.38 -13.03
CA VAL A 100 4.77 -9.68 -14.21
C VAL A 100 4.31 -10.99 -14.87
N ARG A 101 4.12 -12.07 -14.08
CA ARG A 101 3.61 -13.35 -14.59
C ARG A 101 2.20 -13.23 -15.17
N LEU A 102 1.33 -12.45 -14.53
CA LEU A 102 -0.02 -12.19 -15.01
C LEU A 102 -0.02 -11.47 -16.36
N ALA A 103 0.91 -10.55 -16.59
CA ALA A 103 1.12 -9.86 -17.86
C ALA A 103 1.65 -10.83 -18.93
N GLU A 104 2.65 -11.65 -18.62
CA GLU A 104 3.18 -12.70 -19.53
C GLU A 104 2.05 -13.66 -20.00
N ILE A 105 1.20 -14.12 -19.07
CA ILE A 105 0.07 -14.98 -19.41
C ILE A 105 -0.96 -14.24 -20.26
N ALA A 106 -1.20 -12.94 -19.99
CA ALA A 106 -2.12 -12.13 -20.77
C ALA A 106 -1.67 -12.01 -22.24
N GLU A 107 -0.37 -11.82 -22.46
CA GLU A 107 0.26 -11.68 -23.78
C GLU A 107 0.46 -13.02 -24.51
N SER A 108 0.42 -14.15 -23.79
CA SER A 108 0.58 -15.48 -24.40
C SER A 108 -0.47 -15.79 -25.47
N GLY A 109 -0.15 -16.69 -26.41
CA GLY A 109 -1.10 -17.15 -27.45
C GLY A 109 -2.16 -18.15 -26.96
N ALA A 110 -2.25 -18.43 -25.66
CA ALA A 110 -3.13 -19.47 -25.12
C ALA A 110 -4.63 -19.11 -25.21
N PRO A 111 -5.54 -20.09 -25.30
CA PRO A 111 -6.98 -19.85 -25.26
C PRO A 111 -7.42 -19.18 -23.95
N GLY A 112 -8.49 -18.37 -24.00
CA GLY A 112 -8.95 -17.57 -22.85
C GLY A 112 -9.24 -18.37 -21.58
N ILE A 113 -9.80 -19.58 -21.71
CA ILE A 113 -10.06 -20.46 -20.56
C ILE A 113 -8.77 -20.99 -19.93
N VAL A 114 -7.75 -21.27 -20.75
CA VAL A 114 -6.43 -21.71 -20.26
C VAL A 114 -5.76 -20.57 -19.51
N LYS A 115 -5.79 -19.35 -20.07
CA LYS A 115 -5.29 -18.14 -19.41
C LYS A 115 -5.97 -17.91 -18.07
N PHE A 116 -7.28 -18.12 -17.97
CA PHE A 116 -8.01 -17.97 -16.70
C PHE A 116 -7.44 -18.88 -15.60
N PHE A 117 -7.29 -20.18 -15.89
CA PHE A 117 -6.72 -21.11 -14.92
C PHE A 117 -5.25 -20.83 -14.61
N GLN A 118 -4.45 -20.38 -15.59
CA GLN A 118 -3.06 -19.98 -15.36
C GLN A 118 -2.94 -18.74 -14.47
N LYS A 119 -3.86 -17.78 -14.57
CA LYS A 119 -3.86 -16.55 -13.76
C LYS A 119 -4.36 -16.77 -12.33
N LEU A 120 -5.25 -17.75 -12.12
CA LEU A 120 -5.89 -18.03 -10.82
C LEU A 120 -4.89 -18.15 -9.63
N PRO A 121 -3.79 -18.92 -9.71
CA PRO A 121 -2.85 -19.03 -8.59
C PRO A 121 -2.18 -17.69 -8.24
N PHE A 122 -1.89 -16.84 -9.23
CA PHE A 122 -1.27 -15.53 -9.00
C PHE A 122 -2.25 -14.54 -8.36
N TYR A 123 -3.53 -14.56 -8.78
CA TYR A 123 -4.56 -13.78 -8.10
C TYR A 123 -4.78 -14.24 -6.65
N ALA A 124 -4.80 -15.55 -6.40
CA ALA A 124 -4.90 -16.10 -5.06
C ALA A 124 -3.69 -15.71 -4.19
N SER A 125 -2.48 -15.76 -4.76
CA SER A 125 -1.25 -15.31 -4.10
C SER A 125 -1.32 -13.83 -3.74
N ASN A 126 -1.69 -12.95 -4.68
CA ASN A 126 -1.86 -11.52 -4.42
C ASN A 126 -2.87 -11.25 -3.30
N ALA A 127 -4.04 -11.89 -3.35
CA ALA A 127 -5.05 -11.77 -2.30
C ALA A 127 -4.49 -12.21 -0.93
N TRP A 128 -3.75 -13.32 -0.88
CA TRP A 128 -3.12 -13.81 0.33
C TRP A 128 -2.09 -12.82 0.90
N GLN A 129 -1.21 -12.27 0.06
CA GLN A 129 -0.23 -11.27 0.50
C GLN A 129 -0.89 -10.02 1.07
N LEU A 130 -1.90 -9.48 0.39
CA LEU A 130 -2.63 -8.29 0.83
C LEU A 130 -3.42 -8.54 2.11
N ILE A 131 -4.03 -9.71 2.27
CA ILE A 131 -4.71 -10.10 3.52
C ILE A 131 -3.70 -10.16 4.66
N ARG A 132 -2.53 -10.76 4.45
CA ARG A 132 -1.46 -10.82 5.47
C ARG A 132 -0.99 -9.42 5.87
N LEU A 133 -0.76 -8.54 4.91
CA LEU A 133 -0.40 -7.14 5.16
C LEU A 133 -1.51 -6.40 5.92
N TYR A 134 -2.76 -6.60 5.51
CA TYR A 134 -3.91 -5.97 6.15
C TYR A 134 -4.02 -6.33 7.62
N PHE A 135 -3.66 -7.56 8.01
CA PHE A 135 -3.70 -8.05 9.39
C PHE A 135 -2.39 -7.89 10.18
N LEU A 136 -1.33 -7.31 9.62
CA LEU A 136 -0.16 -6.90 10.41
C LEU A 136 -0.60 -5.98 11.55
N LYS A 137 0.09 -6.04 12.69
CA LYS A 137 -0.25 -5.19 13.84
C LYS A 137 -0.07 -3.72 13.42
N PRO A 138 -1.14 -2.89 13.45
CA PRO A 138 -1.01 -1.49 13.11
C PRO A 138 -0.33 -0.73 14.24
N LEU A 139 0.23 0.43 13.93
CA LEU A 139 0.84 1.33 14.91
C LEU A 139 -0.15 2.43 15.31
N ASP A 140 -0.07 2.86 16.57
CA ASP A 140 -0.81 4.01 17.07
C ASP A 140 0.08 5.26 16.97
N PRO A 141 -0.20 6.19 16.05
CA PRO A 141 0.67 7.34 15.81
C PRO A 141 0.81 8.27 17.01
N VAL A 142 -0.16 8.28 17.95
CA VAL A 142 -0.09 9.10 19.17
C VAL A 142 0.86 8.46 20.19
N ALA A 143 0.89 7.13 20.29
CA ALA A 143 1.84 6.41 21.14
C ALA A 143 3.27 6.50 20.57
N GLU A 144 3.43 6.42 19.25
CA GLU A 144 4.73 6.50 18.56
C GLU A 144 5.35 7.90 18.63
N ALA A 145 4.55 8.98 18.54
CA ALA A 145 5.05 10.35 18.64
C ALA A 145 5.64 10.71 20.03
N GLY A 146 5.32 9.92 21.06
CA GLY A 146 5.90 10.03 22.40
C GLY A 146 7.22 9.26 22.57
N VAL A 147 7.61 8.42 21.61
CA VAL A 147 8.87 7.66 21.61
C VAL A 147 9.87 8.43 20.75
N VAL A 148 10.59 9.36 21.37
CA VAL A 148 11.73 10.03 20.72
C VAL A 148 12.86 8.99 20.63
N HIS A 149 13.15 8.54 19.40
CA HIS A 149 14.35 7.76 19.08
C HIS A 149 15.58 8.66 18.92
#